data_AF-A0A388RX88-F1
#
_entry.id   AF-A0A388RX88-F1
#
_cell.length_a   1.000
_cell.length_b   1.000
_cell.length_c   1.000
_cell.angle_alpha   90.00
_cell.angle_beta   90.00
_cell.angle_gamma   90.00
#
_symmetry.space_group_name_H-M   'P 1'
#
loop_
_entity.id
_entity.type
_entity.pdbx_description
1 polymer ?
#
loop_
_entity_poly.entity_id
_entity_poly.type
_entity_poly.pdbx_seq_one_letter_code
_entity_poly.pdbx_strand_id
1 'polypeptide(L)' 'MLASASAHWLCHTAGSHMTDQQVDLRFVRDNFGHSSLSTTSGYLHSEEDARHEATQERHRIGWGTEK' A
#
# COMPACT_ATOMS: atom_id res chain seq x y z
N MET A 1 -2.10 -24.94 11.02
CA MET A 1 -2.43 -24.62 9.62
C MET A 1 -1.62 -23.40 9.16
N LEU A 2 -0.36 -23.60 8.79
CA LEU A 2 0.46 -22.59 8.09
C LEU A 2 0.93 -23.12 6.71
N ALA A 3 0.63 -24.38 6.39
CA ALA A 3 1.20 -25.13 5.27
C ALA A 3 0.61 -24.77 3.89
N SER A 4 -0.35 -23.85 3.83
CA SER A 4 -1.00 -23.44 2.57
C SER A 4 -0.78 -21.97 2.23
N ALA A 5 0.09 -21.27 2.97
CA ALA A 5 0.60 -19.98 2.56
C ALA A 5 1.66 -20.21 1.48
N SER A 6 1.43 -19.69 0.27
CA SER A 6 2.46 -19.68 -0.75
C SER A 6 3.59 -18.73 -0.32
N ALA A 7 4.79 -18.91 -0.90
CA ALA A 7 5.91 -17.99 -0.67
C ALA A 7 5.51 -16.52 -0.95
N HIS A 8 4.65 -16.30 -1.94
CA HIS A 8 4.10 -14.99 -2.25
C HIS A 8 3.28 -14.40 -1.10
N TRP A 9 2.45 -15.20 -0.41
CA TRP A 9 1.66 -14.72 0.73
C TRP A 9 2.56 -14.25 1.89
N LEU A 10 3.65 -14.97 2.14
CA LEU A 10 4.64 -14.58 3.14
C LEU A 10 5.37 -13.29 2.75
N CYS A 11 5.85 -13.19 1.50
CA CYS A 11 6.47 -11.97 1.00
C CYS A 11 5.53 -10.76 1.06
N HIS A 12 4.25 -10.97 0.72
CA HIS A 12 3.25 -9.91 0.78
C HIS A 12 2.97 -9.45 2.22
N THR A 13 2.83 -10.39 3.14
CA THR A 13 2.63 -10.07 4.56
C THR A 13 3.84 -9.33 5.14
N ALA A 14 5.06 -9.77 4.82
CA ALA A 14 6.27 -9.11 5.24
C ALA A 14 6.40 -7.69 4.65
N GLY A 15 6.15 -7.54 3.35
CA GLY A 15 6.21 -6.25 2.66
C GLY A 15 5.24 -5.23 3.24
N SER A 16 3.97 -5.61 3.39
CA SER A 16 2.94 -4.75 4.01
C SER A 16 3.25 -4.41 5.47
N HIS A 17 3.84 -5.33 6.24
CA HIS A 17 4.20 -5.06 7.64
C HIS A 17 5.42 -4.13 7.78
N MET A 18 6.34 -4.14 6.83
CA MET A 18 7.47 -3.21 6.82
C MET A 18 7.02 -1.79 6.48
N THR A 19 6.12 -1.63 5.51
CA THR A 19 5.56 -0.32 5.14
C THR A 19 4.66 0.27 6.23
N ASP A 20 3.87 -0.55 6.93
CA ASP A 20 3.05 -0.13 8.09
C ASP A 20 3.92 0.43 9.24
N GLN A 21 5.08 -0.18 9.47
CA GLN A 21 6.10 0.33 10.41
C GLN A 21 6.91 1.52 9.86
N GLN A 22 6.47 2.15 8.78
CA GLN A 22 7.09 3.32 8.15
C GLN A 22 8.55 3.08 7.70
N VAL A 23 8.91 1.83 7.38
CA VAL A 23 10.19 1.55 6.71
C VAL A 23 10.15 2.18 5.32
N ASP A 24 11.19 2.95 4.98
CA ASP A 24 11.28 3.59 3.66
C ASP A 24 11.18 2.54 2.54
N LEU A 25 10.32 2.83 1.58
CA LEU A 25 9.97 1.96 0.47
C LEU A 25 11.17 1.50 -0.37
N ARG A 26 12.25 2.31 -0.39
CA ARG A 26 13.51 1.96 -1.05
C ARG A 26 14.18 0.78 -0.36
N PHE A 27 14.16 0.74 0.98
CA PHE A 27 14.71 -0.38 1.73
C PHE A 27 13.86 -1.65 1.58
N VAL A 28 12.53 -1.52 1.54
CA VAL A 28 11.64 -2.66 1.27
C VAL A 28 11.90 -3.24 -0.11
N ARG A 29 12.07 -2.38 -1.12
CA ARG A 29 12.45 -2.78 -2.49
C ARG A 29 13.79 -3.51 -2.50
N ASP A 30 14.81 -2.94 -1.85
CA ASP A 30 16.16 -3.50 -1.86
C ASP A 30 16.21 -4.85 -1.13
N ASN A 31 15.48 -4.99 -0.01
CA ASN A 31 15.35 -6.26 0.72
C ASN A 31 14.71 -7.37 -0.13
N PHE A 32 13.77 -7.02 -1.00
CA PHE A 32 13.10 -7.98 -1.89
C PHE A 32 13.77 -8.10 -3.26
N GLY A 33 14.85 -7.34 -3.51
CA GLY A 33 15.59 -7.37 -4.77
C GLY A 33 14.79 -6.86 -5.98
N HIS A 34 13.77 -6.03 -5.76
CA HIS A 34 12.97 -5.48 -6.85
C HIS A 34 13.75 -4.38 -7.60
N SER A 35 13.72 -4.41 -8.92
CA SER A 35 14.38 -3.39 -9.74
C SER A 35 13.62 -2.05 -9.80
N SER A 36 12.33 -2.05 -9.45
CA SER A 36 11.46 -0.89 -9.54
C SER A 36 10.65 -0.68 -8.27
N LEU A 37 10.54 0.58 -7.85
CA LEU A 37 9.62 0.98 -6.78
C LEU A 37 8.16 0.69 -7.14
N SER A 38 7.81 0.64 -8.42
CA SER A 38 6.44 0.33 -8.86
C SER A 38 6.00 -1.07 -8.42
N THR A 39 6.91 -2.04 -8.40
CA THR A 39 6.62 -3.41 -7.96
C THR A 39 6.43 -3.48 -6.44
N THR A 40 7.17 -2.66 -5.70
CA THR A 40 7.10 -2.60 -4.23
C THR A 40 5.97 -1.70 -3.73
N SER A 41 5.51 -0.75 -4.55
CA SER A 41 4.41 0.17 -4.22
C SER A 41 3.11 -0.55 -3.89
N GLY A 42 2.93 -1.81 -4.31
CA GLY A 42 1.77 -2.62 -3.94
C GLY A 42 1.66 -2.93 -2.44
N TYR A 43 2.71 -2.70 -1.65
CA TYR A 43 2.68 -2.86 -0.19
C TYR A 43 2.24 -1.59 0.55
N LEU A 44 1.99 -0.48 -0.14
CA LEU A 44 1.50 0.74 0.46
C LEU A 44 -0.01 0.73 0.58
N HIS A 45 -0.52 0.47 1.78
CA HIS A 45 -1.94 0.61 2.09
C HIS A 45 -2.25 2.04 2.57
N SER A 46 -1.55 2.49 3.62
CA SER A 46 -1.80 3.81 4.23
C SER A 46 -1.56 5.00 3.29
N GLU A 47 -0.56 4.95 2.39
CA GLU A 47 -0.37 6.01 1.39
C GLU A 47 -1.44 5.99 0.30
N GLU A 48 -2.02 4.83 -0.02
CA GLU A 48 -3.15 4.75 -0.95
C GLU A 48 -4.42 5.30 -0.32
N ASP A 49 -4.71 4.91 0.93
CA ASP A 49 -5.83 5.46 1.70
C ASP A 49 -5.69 6.97 1.91
N ALA A 50 -4.51 7.45 2.30
CA ALA A 50 -4.27 8.88 2.49
C ALA A 50 -4.38 9.68 1.18
N ARG A 51 -3.89 9.14 0.06
CA ARG A 51 -4.08 9.76 -1.27
C ARG A 51 -5.54 9.74 -1.68
N HIS A 52 -6.26 8.66 -1.38
CA HIS A 52 -7.68 8.52 -1.66
C HIS A 52 -8.50 9.54 -0.87
N GLU A 53 -8.28 9.64 0.45
CA GLU A 53 -8.92 10.61 1.34
C GLU A 53 -8.60 12.05 0.90
N ALA A 54 -7.32 12.37 0.66
CA ALA A 54 -6.92 13.69 0.19
C ALA A 54 -7.54 14.05 -1.18
N THR A 55 -7.74 13.06 -2.04
CA THR A 55 -8.46 13.25 -3.31
C THR A 55 -9.95 13.46 -3.05
N GLN A 56 -10.59 12.64 -2.22
CA GLN A 56 -12.01 12.75 -1.85
C GLN A 56 -12.34 14.10 -1.21
N GLU A 57 -11.51 14.59 -0.29
CA GLU A 57 -11.67 15.88 0.37
C GLU A 57 -11.62 17.05 -0.63
N ARG A 58 -10.68 17.00 -1.57
CA ARG A 58 -10.46 18.08 -2.54
C ARG A 58 -11.38 17.99 -3.75
N HIS A 59 -11.92 16.81 -4.04
CA HIS A 59 -12.72 16.52 -5.22
C HIS A 59 -14.22 16.29 -4.89
N ARG A 60 -14.66 16.66 -3.67
CA ARG A 60 -16.09 16.68 -3.29
C ARG A 60 -16.82 17.79 -4.05
N ILE A 61 -17.09 17.55 -5.32
CA ILE A 61 -18.02 18.34 -6.13
C ILE A 61 -19.40 18.14 -5.52
N GLY A 62 -20.08 19.24 -5.19
CA GLY A 62 -21.31 19.25 -4.40
C GLY A 62 -22.39 18.30 -4.93
N TRP A 63 -22.59 17.18 -4.24
CA TRP A 63 -23.79 16.35 -4.35
C TRP A 63 -24.97 17.02 -3.61
N GLY A 64 -25.17 18.31 -3.85
CA GLY A 64 -26.35 19.03 -3.41
C GLY A 64 -27.52 18.61 -4.29
N THR A 65 -28.20 17.53 -3.92
CA THR A 65 -29.63 17.45 -4.23
C THR A 65 -30.33 18.41 -3.27
N GLU A 66 -30.54 19.63 -3.77
CA GLU A 66 -31.53 20.55 -3.23
C GLU A 66 -32.89 19.84 -3.12
N LYS A 67 -33.58 20.18 -2.03
CA LYS A 67 -34.75 19.53 -1.48
C LYS A 67 -35.99 19.71 -2.35
#